data_AF-A0A221S607-F1
#
_entry.id   AF-A0A221S607-F1
#
_cell.length_a   1.000
_cell.length_b   1.000
_cell.length_c   1.000
_cell.angle_alpha   90.00
_cell.angle_beta   90.00
_cell.angle_gamma   90.00
#
_symmetry.space_group_name_H-M   'P 1'
#
loop_
_entity.id
_entity.type
_entity.pdbx_description
1 polymer ?
#
loop_
_entity_poly.entity_id
_entity_poly.type
_entity_poly.pdbx_seq_one_letter_code
_entity_poly.pdbx_strand_id
1 'polypeptide(L)'
;MGGAFGHYLPAAGVESLHKYSYTSGHRTPFDIILNPWWNAVEKMVPLSVHPNILTISSCISAIIGTCLLLLFCPYLSEFPPRWVYLVTAALFFLYQTLDATDGKHARRLGLSSPLGQLMDHGCDIICTTPLTLLGTAIIGGGVGLRQYAVAVLSSQFLQFLYTWWELHFCVFYTATGFIGVTEAQLSMIVLAILGGTFGPEVFHVDVLPYLPAALGTPLAKLAAAAKVTLTGSILFQCMLLICNTGLCLYNVILGIKRAPQRRVAFTQIVMFLVYIFVQGVVYMHCLVWRPVLNPYMVYTAICSTYSILLLRLCLSATCHFPYKLIQWPMIPLAAAAAALHLGNLTVDQEFWILLAVCIFNILYLADFVFTVVSDICDGLGITCFTVPKSRAVQASPNKRKDRKAE
;
A
#
# COMPACT_ATOMS: atom_id res chain seq x y z
N MET A 1 3.03 25.69 12.53
CA MET A 1 3.93 26.45 11.62
C MET A 1 3.59 26.01 10.20
N GLY A 2 3.48 26.91 9.23
CA GLY A 2 3.18 26.51 7.85
C GLY A 2 4.35 25.73 7.24
N GLY A 3 4.06 24.58 6.62
CA GLY A 3 5.04 23.82 5.85
C GLY A 3 5.56 24.59 4.64
N ALA A 4 6.64 24.11 4.02
CA ALA A 4 7.23 24.68 2.81
C ALA A 4 6.24 24.74 1.63
N PHE A 5 5.25 23.85 1.59
CA PHE A 5 4.17 23.87 0.60
C PHE A 5 2.82 24.33 1.17
N GLY A 6 2.82 24.97 2.34
CA GLY A 6 1.66 25.52 3.02
C GLY A 6 0.99 24.55 3.99
N HIS A 7 -0.26 24.84 4.36
CA HIS A 7 -1.05 23.98 5.25
C HIS A 7 -1.86 22.95 4.46
N TYR A 8 -1.86 21.73 4.96
CA TYR A 8 -2.57 20.60 4.36
C TYR A 8 -3.93 20.34 5.03
N LEU A 9 -4.02 20.66 6.32
CA LEU A 9 -5.22 20.47 7.13
C LEU A 9 -5.90 21.83 7.35
N PRO A 10 -7.13 22.03 6.84
CA PRO A 10 -7.90 23.25 7.14
C PRO A 10 -8.35 23.26 8.61
N ALA A 11 -8.64 24.45 9.16
CA ALA A 11 -9.10 24.62 10.54
C ALA A 11 -10.33 23.73 10.88
N ALA A 12 -11.30 23.65 9.97
CA ALA A 12 -12.46 22.77 10.12
C ALA A 12 -12.11 21.27 10.20
N GLY A 13 -11.00 20.87 9.57
CA GLY A 13 -10.48 19.51 9.66
C GLY A 13 -9.90 19.21 11.05
N VAL A 14 -9.23 20.20 11.67
CA VAL A 14 -8.72 20.08 13.05
C VAL A 14 -9.88 19.89 14.04
N GLU A 15 -10.94 20.70 13.93
CA GLU A 15 -12.13 20.57 14.79
C GLU A 15 -12.82 19.20 14.66
N SER A 16 -12.78 18.62 13.46
CA SER A 16 -13.40 17.32 13.18
C SER A 16 -12.65 16.15 13.82
N LEU A 17 -11.36 16.31 14.16
CA LEU A 17 -10.56 15.27 14.83
C LEU A 17 -11.14 14.88 16.20
N HIS A 18 -11.70 15.83 16.94
CA HIS A 18 -12.32 15.55 18.25
C HIS A 18 -13.62 14.74 18.16
N LYS A 19 -14.25 14.74 16.98
CA LYS A 19 -15.51 14.02 16.72
C LYS A 19 -15.27 12.65 16.09
N TYR A 20 -14.03 12.34 15.72
CA TYR A 20 -13.68 11.11 15.02
C TYR A 20 -13.86 9.89 15.94
N SER A 21 -14.64 8.92 15.48
CA SER A 21 -14.81 7.62 16.14
C SER A 21 -14.54 6.51 15.14
N TYR A 22 -13.51 5.71 15.43
CA TYR A 22 -13.16 4.58 14.60
C TYR A 22 -14.18 3.45 14.73
N THR A 23 -14.63 2.92 13.59
CA THR A 23 -15.42 1.69 13.53
C THR A 23 -14.66 0.67 12.67
N SER A 24 -14.17 -0.41 13.28
CA SER A 24 -13.50 -1.49 12.55
C SER A 24 -14.48 -2.24 11.67
N GLY A 25 -14.07 -2.57 10.45
CA GLY A 25 -14.79 -3.47 9.56
C GLY A 25 -14.83 -4.93 10.06
N HIS A 26 -15.37 -5.81 9.23
CA HIS A 26 -15.44 -7.24 9.52
C HIS A 26 -14.05 -7.89 9.54
N ARG A 27 -13.83 -8.82 10.48
CA ARG A 27 -12.60 -9.62 10.57
C ARG A 27 -12.66 -10.79 9.58
N THR A 28 -11.55 -11.06 8.91
CA THR A 28 -11.42 -12.19 8.00
C THR A 28 -11.03 -13.48 8.74
N PRO A 29 -11.10 -14.66 8.11
CA PRO A 29 -10.69 -15.91 8.75
C PRO A 29 -9.25 -15.89 9.27
N PHE A 30 -8.29 -15.36 8.50
CA PHE A 30 -6.89 -15.32 8.96
C PHE A 30 -6.65 -14.29 10.06
N ASP A 31 -7.43 -13.21 10.13
CA ASP A 31 -7.39 -12.31 11.29
C ASP A 31 -7.71 -13.07 12.57
N ILE A 32 -8.70 -13.96 12.54
CA ILE A 32 -9.10 -14.75 13.70
C ILE A 32 -7.98 -15.74 14.09
N ILE A 33 -7.36 -16.38 13.10
CA ILE A 33 -6.28 -17.37 13.31
C ILE A 33 -5.02 -16.70 13.89
N LEU A 34 -4.65 -15.52 13.39
CA LEU A 34 -3.44 -14.81 13.83
C LEU A 34 -3.65 -13.93 15.07
N ASN A 35 -4.89 -13.63 15.46
CA ASN A 35 -5.17 -12.80 16.62
C ASN A 35 -4.51 -13.29 17.93
N PRO A 36 -4.43 -14.60 18.26
CA PRO A 36 -3.67 -15.08 19.40
C PRO A 36 -2.17 -14.74 19.32
N TRP A 37 -1.56 -14.84 18.13
CA TRP A 37 -0.18 -14.47 17.88
C TRP A 37 0.05 -12.97 18.14
N TRP A 38 -0.76 -12.11 17.52
CA TRP A 38 -0.65 -10.66 17.72
C TRP A 38 -0.88 -10.24 19.18
N ASN A 39 -1.79 -10.91 19.90
CA ASN A 39 -1.97 -10.66 21.33
C ASN A 39 -0.79 -11.13 22.19
N ALA A 40 -0.05 -12.16 21.74
CA ALA A 40 1.17 -12.59 22.42
C ALA A 40 2.31 -11.58 22.18
N VAL A 41 2.49 -11.12 20.95
CA VAL A 41 3.47 -10.09 20.59
C VAL A 41 3.18 -8.79 21.32
N GLU A 42 1.93 -8.35 21.34
CA GLU A 42 1.50 -7.16 22.09
C GLU A 42 1.97 -7.19 23.54
N LYS A 43 1.87 -8.33 24.23
CA LYS A 43 2.32 -8.51 25.62
C LYS A 43 3.83 -8.39 25.80
N MET A 44 4.60 -8.65 24.74
CA MET A 44 6.07 -8.52 24.75
C MET A 44 6.51 -7.07 24.55
N VAL A 45 5.69 -6.23 23.93
CA VAL A 45 6.00 -4.81 23.70
C VAL A 45 6.07 -4.07 25.05
N PRO A 46 7.18 -3.40 25.39
CA PRO A 46 7.27 -2.64 26.64
C PRO A 46 6.25 -1.50 26.71
N LEU A 47 5.76 -1.21 27.92
CA LEU A 47 4.80 -0.11 28.16
C LEU A 47 5.40 1.29 27.91
N SER A 48 6.72 1.40 27.77
CA SER A 48 7.43 2.63 27.41
C SER A 48 7.43 2.92 25.91
N VAL A 49 7.11 1.93 25.07
CA VAL A 49 7.11 2.08 23.61
C VAL A 49 5.76 2.66 23.18
N HIS A 50 5.77 3.75 22.41
CA HIS A 50 4.56 4.34 21.87
C HIS A 50 4.04 3.51 20.67
N PRO A 51 2.72 3.31 20.50
CA PRO A 51 2.14 2.56 19.38
C PRO A 51 2.64 2.97 18.00
N ASN A 52 2.72 4.29 17.72
CA ASN A 52 3.23 4.82 16.46
C ASN A 52 4.67 4.37 16.13
N ILE A 53 5.47 3.97 17.12
CA ILE A 53 6.81 3.40 16.87
C ILE A 53 6.68 2.03 16.22
N LEU A 54 5.69 1.22 16.60
CA LEU A 54 5.41 -0.06 15.96
C LEU A 54 4.97 0.15 14.51
N THR A 55 4.08 1.10 14.26
CA THR A 55 3.62 1.48 12.91
C THR A 55 4.79 1.87 11.99
N ILE A 56 5.68 2.76 12.46
CA ILE A 56 6.84 3.19 11.67
C ILE A 56 7.86 2.05 11.50
N SER A 57 8.10 1.25 12.55
CA SER A 57 9.01 0.09 12.48
C SER A 57 8.49 -0.96 11.50
N SER A 58 7.18 -1.18 11.47
CA SER A 58 6.48 -2.02 10.51
C SER A 58 6.77 -1.55 9.09
N CYS A 59 6.48 -0.28 8.79
CA CYS A 59 6.72 0.35 7.49
C CYS A 59 8.20 0.23 7.04
N ILE A 60 9.14 0.53 7.94
CA ILE A 60 10.58 0.40 7.66
C ILE A 60 10.94 -1.04 7.31
N SER A 61 10.39 -2.03 8.01
CA SER A 61 10.64 -3.45 7.72
C SER A 61 10.21 -3.83 6.30
N ALA A 62 9.01 -3.40 5.87
CA ALA A 62 8.51 -3.64 4.51
C ALA A 62 9.37 -2.94 3.44
N ILE A 63 9.81 -1.70 3.70
CA ILE A 63 10.69 -0.95 2.79
C ILE A 63 12.04 -1.65 2.65
N ILE A 64 12.66 -2.08 3.76
CA ILE A 64 13.94 -2.81 3.73
C ILE A 64 13.77 -4.11 2.93
N GLY A 65 12.69 -4.87 3.18
CA GLY A 65 12.42 -6.12 2.46
C GLY A 65 12.23 -5.92 0.96
N THR A 66 11.57 -4.82 0.58
CA THR A 66 11.37 -4.46 -0.83
C THR A 66 12.67 -4.02 -1.48
N CYS A 67 13.42 -3.10 -0.85
CA CYS A 67 14.71 -2.65 -1.35
C CYS A 67 15.68 -3.83 -1.51
N LEU A 68 15.77 -4.71 -0.50
CA LEU A 68 16.61 -5.90 -0.56
C LEU A 68 16.28 -6.79 -1.76
N LEU A 69 15.00 -7.07 -2.01
CA LEU A 69 14.62 -7.91 -3.15
C LEU A 69 14.90 -7.22 -4.48
N LEU A 70 14.55 -5.93 -4.60
CA LEU A 70 14.76 -5.17 -5.82
C LEU A 70 16.26 -5.04 -6.15
N LEU A 71 17.15 -4.97 -5.15
CA LEU A 71 18.62 -4.97 -5.34
C LEU A 71 19.10 -6.14 -6.22
N PHE A 72 18.43 -7.29 -6.16
CA PHE A 72 18.75 -8.48 -6.94
C PHE A 72 17.79 -8.72 -8.12
N CYS A 73 16.66 -7.99 -8.18
CA CYS A 73 15.60 -8.19 -9.17
C CYS A 73 15.00 -6.85 -9.63
N PRO A 74 15.80 -5.96 -10.26
CA PRO A 74 15.35 -4.63 -10.65
C PRO A 74 14.27 -4.66 -11.76
N TYR A 75 14.27 -5.66 -12.64
CA TYR A 75 13.25 -5.81 -13.69
C TYR A 75 12.14 -6.80 -13.33
N LEU A 76 12.08 -7.25 -12.08
CA LEU A 76 11.05 -8.15 -11.54
C LEU A 76 10.98 -9.53 -12.24
N SER A 77 11.97 -9.85 -13.08
CA SER A 77 12.05 -11.09 -13.87
C SER A 77 13.25 -11.95 -13.47
N GLU A 78 14.22 -11.36 -12.78
CA GLU A 78 15.41 -12.05 -12.33
C GLU A 78 15.10 -12.98 -11.15
N PHE A 79 15.99 -13.94 -10.91
CA PHE A 79 15.91 -14.89 -9.81
C PHE A 79 16.98 -14.58 -8.76
N PRO A 80 16.66 -13.81 -7.71
CA PRO A 80 17.54 -13.58 -6.58
C PRO A 80 18.08 -14.86 -5.93
N PRO A 81 19.19 -14.77 -5.18
CA PRO A 81 19.60 -15.85 -4.30
C PRO A 81 18.48 -16.23 -3.32
N ARG A 82 18.32 -17.54 -3.06
CA ARG A 82 17.23 -18.09 -2.25
C ARG A 82 17.12 -17.49 -0.84
N TRP A 83 18.25 -17.09 -0.24
CA TRP A 83 18.24 -16.43 1.07
C TRP A 83 17.56 -15.05 1.04
N VAL A 84 17.60 -14.34 -0.10
CA VAL A 84 16.94 -13.04 -0.26
C VAL A 84 15.44 -13.20 -0.09
N TYR A 85 14.84 -14.22 -0.71
CA TYR A 85 13.43 -14.55 -0.56
C TYR A 85 13.05 -14.82 0.90
N LEU A 86 13.86 -15.60 1.63
CA LEU A 86 13.58 -15.94 3.02
C LEU A 86 13.71 -14.74 3.97
N VAL A 87 14.73 -13.89 3.76
CA VAL A 87 14.89 -12.65 4.53
C VAL A 87 13.74 -11.69 4.25
N THR A 88 13.37 -11.52 2.97
CA THR A 88 12.19 -10.74 2.58
C THR A 88 10.93 -11.29 3.24
N ALA A 89 10.70 -12.62 3.23
CA ALA A 89 9.55 -13.22 3.89
C ALA A 89 9.49 -12.90 5.39
N ALA A 90 10.64 -12.97 6.08
CA ALA A 90 10.74 -12.63 7.50
C ALA A 90 10.45 -11.14 7.77
N LEU A 91 10.97 -10.23 6.93
CA LEU A 91 10.72 -8.80 7.04
C LEU A 91 9.25 -8.43 6.79
N PHE A 92 8.59 -9.10 5.85
CA PHE A 92 7.16 -8.90 5.59
C PHE A 92 6.27 -9.52 6.68
N PHE A 93 6.67 -10.64 7.26
CA PHE A 93 6.01 -11.18 8.44
C PHE A 93 6.15 -10.25 9.65
N LEU A 94 7.32 -9.62 9.81
CA LEU A 94 7.53 -8.60 10.83
C LEU A 94 6.67 -7.37 10.58
N TYR A 95 6.58 -6.87 9.34
CA TYR A 95 5.65 -5.80 8.94
C TYR A 95 4.22 -6.15 9.37
N GLN A 96 3.64 -7.23 8.86
CA GLN A 96 2.27 -7.65 9.20
C GLN A 96 2.06 -7.80 10.73
N THR A 97 3.05 -8.37 11.43
CA THR A 97 2.94 -8.58 12.88
C THR A 97 2.93 -7.28 13.66
N LEU A 98 3.83 -6.34 13.33
CA LEU A 98 3.92 -5.05 14.03
C LEU A 98 2.72 -4.16 13.75
N ASP A 99 2.28 -4.14 12.49
CA ASP A 99 1.08 -3.47 12.00
C ASP A 99 -0.16 -3.90 12.80
N ALA A 100 -0.49 -5.19 12.80
CA ALA A 100 -1.64 -5.71 13.55
C ALA A 100 -1.54 -5.56 15.08
N THR A 101 -0.32 -5.33 15.60
CA THR A 101 -0.06 -5.17 17.04
C THR A 101 -0.23 -3.72 17.51
N ASP A 102 -0.02 -2.73 16.65
CA ASP A 102 0.06 -1.33 17.06
C ASP A 102 -1.23 -0.82 17.72
N GLY A 103 -2.40 -1.11 17.14
CA GLY A 103 -3.70 -0.68 17.62
C GLY A 103 -4.11 -1.44 18.87
N LYS A 104 -3.63 -2.69 19.03
CA LYS A 104 -3.84 -3.47 20.26
C LYS A 104 -3.06 -2.84 21.42
N HIS A 105 -1.80 -2.51 21.16
CA HIS A 105 -0.95 -1.82 22.13
C HIS A 105 -1.47 -0.42 22.45
N ALA A 106 -2.00 0.31 21.46
CA ALA A 106 -2.64 1.61 21.66
C ALA A 106 -3.86 1.50 22.59
N ARG A 107 -4.72 0.50 22.39
CA ARG A 107 -5.85 0.22 23.28
C ARG A 107 -5.40 -0.17 24.69
N ARG A 108 -4.31 -0.96 24.82
CA ARG A 108 -3.76 -1.31 26.13
C ARG A 108 -3.26 -0.09 26.90
N LEU A 109 -2.59 0.84 26.22
CA LEU A 109 -2.07 2.07 26.85
C LEU A 109 -3.12 3.19 26.97
N GLY A 110 -4.29 3.05 26.35
CA GLY A 110 -5.29 4.11 26.26
C GLY A 110 -4.81 5.30 25.43
N LEU A 111 -4.06 5.03 24.36
CA LEU A 111 -3.44 5.99 23.43
C LEU A 111 -4.04 5.91 22.01
N SER A 112 -5.19 5.26 21.85
CA SER A 112 -5.94 5.29 20.58
C SER A 112 -6.31 6.73 20.22
N SER A 113 -5.95 7.17 19.03
CA SER A 113 -6.16 8.54 18.55
C SER A 113 -6.34 8.56 17.02
N PRO A 114 -6.98 9.62 16.46
CA PRO A 114 -7.06 9.80 15.01
C PRO A 114 -5.69 9.88 14.34
N LEU A 115 -4.69 10.46 15.04
CA LEU A 115 -3.30 10.51 14.56
C LEU A 115 -2.72 9.11 14.35
N GLY A 116 -2.87 8.23 15.34
CA GLY A 116 -2.34 6.86 15.26
C GLY A 116 -2.93 6.11 14.07
N GLN A 117 -4.23 6.25 13.84
CA GLN A 117 -4.88 5.62 12.70
C GLN A 117 -4.47 6.25 11.35
N LEU A 118 -4.35 7.57 11.28
CA LEU A 118 -3.88 8.23 10.06
C LEU A 118 -2.43 7.80 9.73
N MET A 119 -1.60 7.59 10.75
CA MET A 119 -0.23 7.10 10.58
C MET A 119 -0.19 5.65 10.10
N ASP A 120 -1.04 4.78 10.66
CA ASP A 120 -1.23 3.38 10.25
C ASP A 120 -1.65 3.28 8.77
N HIS A 121 -2.78 3.89 8.42
CA HIS A 121 -3.26 3.95 7.04
C HIS A 121 -2.23 4.59 6.09
N GLY A 122 -1.52 5.62 6.58
CA GLY A 122 -0.49 6.29 5.79
C GLY A 122 0.71 5.41 5.49
N CYS A 123 1.16 4.60 6.46
CA CYS A 123 2.22 3.62 6.27
C CYS A 123 1.79 2.51 5.31
N ASP A 124 0.55 2.04 5.42
CA ASP A 124 -0.02 1.08 4.48
C ASP A 124 -0.02 1.61 3.05
N ILE A 125 -0.44 2.86 2.84
CA ILE A 125 -0.40 3.51 1.53
C ILE A 125 1.03 3.54 0.95
N ILE A 126 2.03 3.81 1.79
CA ILE A 126 3.44 3.83 1.37
C ILE A 126 3.93 2.42 1.02
N CYS A 127 3.51 1.39 1.75
CA CYS A 127 3.99 0.01 1.59
C CYS A 127 3.23 -0.80 0.52
N THR A 128 2.00 -0.42 0.19
CA THR A 128 1.11 -1.23 -0.66
C THR A 128 1.64 -1.43 -2.09
N THR A 129 2.12 -0.38 -2.76
CA THR A 129 2.71 -0.53 -4.11
C THR A 129 4.04 -1.30 -4.08
N PRO A 130 4.99 -0.99 -3.17
CA PRO A 130 6.18 -1.82 -2.93
C PRO A 130 5.88 -3.31 -2.71
N LEU A 131 4.85 -3.65 -1.93
CA LEU A 131 4.44 -5.04 -1.69
C LEU A 131 3.98 -5.75 -2.97
N THR A 132 3.24 -5.06 -3.86
CA THR A 132 2.85 -5.67 -5.14
C THR A 132 4.05 -5.85 -6.08
N LEU A 133 4.99 -4.91 -6.10
CA LEU A 133 6.25 -5.07 -6.86
C LEU A 133 7.06 -6.26 -6.35
N LEU A 134 7.15 -6.40 -5.03
CA LEU A 134 7.77 -7.55 -4.38
C LEU A 134 7.14 -8.86 -4.85
N GLY A 135 5.81 -8.90 -4.88
CA GLY A 135 5.11 -10.09 -5.26
C GLY A 135 5.37 -10.54 -6.68
N THR A 136 5.50 -9.58 -7.58
CA THR A 136 5.90 -9.85 -8.95
C THR A 136 7.33 -10.33 -9.05
N ALA A 137 8.26 -9.71 -8.33
CA ALA A 137 9.65 -10.19 -8.29
C ALA A 137 9.73 -11.62 -7.73
N ILE A 138 8.95 -11.94 -6.70
CA ILE A 138 8.93 -13.29 -6.11
C ILE A 138 8.57 -14.36 -7.15
N ILE A 139 7.57 -14.08 -8.00
CA ILE A 139 7.10 -15.00 -9.03
C ILE A 139 7.79 -14.81 -10.39
N GLY A 140 8.85 -13.98 -10.48
CA GLY A 140 9.54 -13.67 -11.74
C GLY A 140 8.63 -13.10 -12.83
N GLY A 141 7.66 -12.27 -12.45
CA GLY A 141 6.60 -11.81 -13.36
C GLY A 141 7.05 -10.84 -14.45
N GLY A 142 8.18 -10.16 -14.23
CA GLY A 142 8.79 -9.18 -15.12
C GLY A 142 8.06 -7.84 -15.19
N VAL A 143 8.73 -6.84 -15.76
CA VAL A 143 8.08 -5.58 -16.16
C VAL A 143 7.25 -5.77 -17.44
N GLY A 144 6.18 -4.99 -17.58
CA GLY A 144 5.33 -5.02 -18.77
C GLY A 144 3.90 -4.59 -18.47
N LEU A 145 3.05 -4.55 -19.51
CA LEU A 145 1.66 -4.11 -19.37
C LEU A 145 0.85 -4.98 -18.39
N ARG A 146 1.05 -6.30 -18.42
CA ARG A 146 0.39 -7.22 -17.48
C ARG A 146 0.76 -6.89 -16.04
N GLN A 147 2.05 -6.68 -15.80
CA GLN A 147 2.53 -6.32 -14.47
C GLN A 147 2.04 -4.95 -14.02
N TYR A 148 2.03 -3.98 -14.93
CA TYR A 148 1.46 -2.67 -14.65
C TYR A 148 -0.01 -2.78 -14.25
N ALA A 149 -0.79 -3.57 -14.99
CA ALA A 149 -2.19 -3.82 -14.66
C ALA A 149 -2.37 -4.51 -13.29
N VAL A 150 -1.49 -5.46 -12.93
CA VAL A 150 -1.48 -6.09 -11.60
C VAL A 150 -1.19 -5.05 -10.51
N ALA A 151 -0.17 -4.20 -10.67
CA ALA A 151 0.17 -3.14 -9.73
C ALA A 151 -0.97 -2.11 -9.57
N VAL A 152 -1.63 -1.75 -10.67
CA VAL A 152 -2.79 -0.85 -10.63
C VAL A 152 -3.97 -1.49 -9.92
N LEU A 153 -4.40 -2.68 -10.35
CA LEU A 153 -5.64 -3.28 -9.86
C LEU A 153 -5.49 -3.89 -8.46
N SER A 154 -4.34 -4.50 -8.15
CA SER A 154 -4.13 -5.23 -6.90
C SER A 154 -3.60 -4.37 -5.76
N SER A 155 -3.07 -3.18 -6.07
CA SER A 155 -2.62 -2.21 -5.07
C SER A 155 -3.29 -0.86 -5.24
N GLN A 156 -2.92 -0.12 -6.31
CA GLN A 156 -3.18 1.32 -6.34
C GLN A 156 -4.67 1.67 -6.36
N PHE A 157 -5.45 1.01 -7.22
CA PHE A 157 -6.87 1.28 -7.40
C PHE A 157 -7.71 0.70 -6.28
N LEU A 158 -7.40 -0.50 -5.78
CA LEU A 158 -8.09 -1.06 -4.61
C LEU A 158 -7.90 -0.18 -3.37
N GLN A 159 -6.65 0.22 -3.08
CA GLN A 159 -6.37 1.12 -1.96
C GLN A 159 -7.07 2.47 -2.13
N PHE A 160 -7.06 3.03 -3.34
CA PHE A 160 -7.84 4.25 -3.65
C PHE A 160 -9.32 4.04 -3.35
N LEU A 161 -9.90 2.93 -3.77
CA LEU A 161 -11.31 2.63 -3.51
C LEU A 161 -11.57 2.52 -2.00
N TYR A 162 -10.72 1.85 -1.22
CA TYR A 162 -10.91 1.74 0.22
C TYR A 162 -10.94 3.11 0.91
N THR A 163 -9.97 3.97 0.62
CA THR A 163 -9.94 5.33 1.18
C THR A 163 -11.06 6.22 0.61
N TRP A 164 -11.43 6.04 -0.65
CA TRP A 164 -12.53 6.75 -1.29
C TRP A 164 -13.89 6.36 -0.70
N TRP A 165 -14.09 5.10 -0.33
CA TRP A 165 -15.26 4.65 0.41
C TRP A 165 -15.31 5.31 1.80
N GLU A 166 -14.19 5.40 2.50
CA GLU A 166 -14.13 6.14 3.77
C GLU A 166 -14.49 7.61 3.60
N LEU A 167 -14.01 8.27 2.54
CA LEU A 167 -14.35 9.66 2.22
C LEU A 167 -15.86 9.88 2.06
N HIS A 168 -16.57 8.98 1.36
CA HIS A 168 -18.00 9.16 1.05
C HIS A 168 -18.94 8.62 2.11
N PHE A 169 -18.51 7.64 2.89
CA PHE A 169 -19.39 6.88 3.79
C PHE A 169 -18.93 6.87 5.23
N CYS A 170 -17.77 7.45 5.56
CA CYS A 170 -17.17 7.46 6.90
C CYS A 170 -16.95 6.05 7.46
N VAL A 171 -16.86 5.04 6.57
CA VAL A 171 -16.58 3.65 6.92
C VAL A 171 -15.45 3.14 6.05
N PHE A 172 -14.38 2.68 6.70
CA PHE A 172 -13.22 2.10 6.04
C PHE A 172 -13.41 0.59 5.87
N TYR A 173 -13.61 0.14 4.63
CA TYR A 173 -13.77 -1.27 4.29
C TYR A 173 -12.47 -1.83 3.72
N THR A 174 -11.72 -2.61 4.50
CA THR A 174 -10.47 -3.28 4.07
C THR A 174 -10.64 -4.75 3.71
N ALA A 175 -11.86 -5.28 3.86
CA ALA A 175 -12.15 -6.69 3.63
C ALA A 175 -13.47 -6.86 2.87
N THR A 176 -13.50 -7.88 2.02
CA THR A 176 -14.67 -8.33 1.27
C THR A 176 -15.44 -9.44 2.00
N GLY A 177 -15.27 -9.53 3.32
CA GLY A 177 -15.80 -10.59 4.18
C GLY A 177 -14.85 -11.78 4.30
N PHE A 178 -14.45 -12.40 3.19
CA PHE A 178 -13.60 -13.61 3.21
C PHE A 178 -12.12 -13.34 2.90
N ILE A 179 -11.83 -12.32 2.10
CA ILE A 179 -10.47 -11.93 1.71
C ILE A 179 -10.27 -10.46 2.12
N GLY A 180 -9.21 -10.22 2.87
CA GLY A 180 -8.76 -8.89 3.26
C GLY A 180 -7.25 -8.75 3.07
N VAL A 181 -6.70 -7.74 3.75
CA VAL A 181 -5.27 -7.38 3.65
C VAL A 181 -4.37 -8.47 4.22
N THR A 182 -4.77 -9.09 5.34
CA THR A 182 -4.02 -10.18 5.99
C THR A 182 -3.79 -11.37 5.07
N GLU A 183 -4.82 -11.81 4.34
CA GLU A 183 -4.72 -12.90 3.36
C GLU A 183 -3.74 -12.56 2.23
N ALA A 184 -3.80 -11.34 1.71
CA ALA A 184 -2.89 -10.90 0.64
C ALA A 184 -1.44 -10.88 1.13
N GLN A 185 -1.17 -10.30 2.31
CA GLN A 185 0.15 -10.25 2.92
C GLN A 185 0.70 -11.66 3.22
N LEU A 186 -0.11 -12.55 3.80
CA LEU A 186 0.28 -13.95 4.05
C LEU A 186 0.56 -14.70 2.76
N SER A 187 -0.25 -14.49 1.71
CA SER A 187 -0.01 -15.12 0.40
C SER A 187 1.35 -14.73 -0.13
N MET A 188 1.76 -13.47 0.01
CA MET A 188 3.08 -13.03 -0.44
C MET A 188 4.23 -13.61 0.39
N ILE A 189 4.05 -13.70 1.71
CA ILE A 189 5.02 -14.35 2.62
C ILE A 189 5.18 -15.83 2.25
N VAL A 190 4.08 -16.55 2.01
CA VAL A 190 4.11 -17.96 1.61
C VAL A 190 4.79 -18.14 0.26
N LEU A 191 4.48 -17.33 -0.74
CA LEU A 191 5.16 -17.38 -2.04
C LEU A 191 6.66 -17.11 -1.90
N ALA A 192 7.06 -16.14 -1.08
CA ALA A 192 8.48 -15.90 -0.80
C ALA A 192 9.16 -17.11 -0.14
N ILE A 193 8.51 -17.74 0.85
CA ILE A 193 9.02 -18.97 1.47
C ILE A 193 9.14 -20.09 0.44
N LEU A 194 8.15 -20.30 -0.42
CA LEU A 194 8.19 -21.32 -1.47
C LEU A 194 9.36 -21.08 -2.44
N GLY A 195 9.53 -19.85 -2.93
CA GLY A 195 10.65 -19.47 -3.80
C GLY A 195 12.02 -19.65 -3.13
N GLY A 196 12.15 -19.30 -1.85
CA GLY A 196 13.36 -19.53 -1.07
C GLY A 196 13.64 -21.02 -0.81
N THR A 197 12.60 -21.82 -0.56
CA THR A 197 12.73 -23.21 -0.09
C THR A 197 12.78 -24.24 -1.22
N PHE A 198 12.24 -23.93 -2.40
CA PHE A 198 12.28 -24.81 -3.57
C PHE A 198 13.03 -24.22 -4.77
N GLY A 199 13.32 -22.93 -4.75
CA GLY A 199 13.83 -22.19 -5.90
C GLY A 199 12.69 -21.45 -6.63
N PRO A 200 12.96 -20.26 -7.21
CA PRO A 200 11.95 -19.48 -7.92
C PRO A 200 11.41 -20.14 -9.19
N GLU A 201 12.12 -21.14 -9.71
CA GLU A 201 11.72 -21.92 -10.89
C GLU A 201 10.38 -22.65 -10.67
N VAL A 202 10.00 -22.89 -9.40
CA VAL A 202 8.70 -23.48 -9.04
C VAL A 202 7.52 -22.69 -9.62
N PHE A 203 7.66 -21.37 -9.78
CA PHE A 203 6.60 -20.51 -10.35
C PHE A 203 6.59 -20.53 -11.89
N HIS A 204 7.64 -21.05 -12.52
CA HIS A 204 7.80 -21.08 -13.97
C HIS A 204 7.58 -22.45 -14.60
N VAL A 205 7.16 -23.45 -13.80
CA VAL A 205 6.73 -24.75 -14.31
C VAL A 205 5.51 -24.58 -15.22
N ASP A 206 5.59 -25.14 -16.43
CA ASP A 206 4.46 -25.23 -17.35
C ASP A 206 3.39 -26.15 -16.74
N VAL A 207 2.20 -25.62 -16.52
CA VAL A 207 1.09 -26.39 -15.93
C VAL A 207 0.35 -27.24 -16.96
N LEU A 208 0.49 -26.95 -18.26
CA LEU A 208 -0.29 -27.59 -19.31
C LEU A 208 -0.16 -29.12 -19.33
N PRO A 209 1.04 -29.73 -19.14
CA PRO A 209 1.20 -31.18 -19.10
C PRO A 209 0.47 -31.87 -17.93
N TYR A 210 0.12 -31.13 -16.88
CA TYR A 210 -0.51 -31.67 -15.67
C TYR A 210 -2.03 -31.52 -15.66
N LEU A 211 -2.62 -30.87 -16.68
CA LEU A 211 -4.06 -30.66 -16.77
C LEU A 211 -4.77 -31.84 -17.47
N PRO A 212 -5.98 -32.23 -17.00
CA PRO A 212 -6.82 -33.19 -17.73
C PRO A 212 -7.11 -32.70 -19.14
N ALA A 213 -7.13 -33.59 -20.14
CA ALA A 213 -7.28 -33.24 -21.56
C ALA A 213 -8.50 -32.34 -21.86
N ALA A 214 -9.60 -32.51 -21.11
CA ALA A 214 -10.81 -31.69 -21.22
C ALA A 214 -10.56 -30.19 -20.96
N LEU A 215 -9.62 -29.86 -20.06
CA LEU A 215 -9.24 -28.48 -19.74
C LEU A 215 -7.94 -28.07 -20.44
N GLY A 216 -6.99 -29.00 -20.59
CA GLY A 216 -5.68 -28.74 -21.20
C GLY A 216 -5.78 -28.37 -22.69
N THR A 217 -6.59 -29.07 -23.48
CA THR A 217 -6.69 -28.81 -24.93
C THR A 217 -7.24 -27.42 -25.31
N PRO A 218 -8.31 -26.88 -24.70
CA PRO A 218 -8.73 -25.51 -24.98
C PRO A 218 -7.72 -24.47 -24.47
N LEU A 219 -7.12 -24.69 -23.30
CA LEU A 219 -6.11 -23.78 -22.75
C LEU A 219 -4.83 -23.76 -23.60
N ALA A 220 -4.40 -24.90 -24.13
CA ALA A 220 -3.27 -24.98 -25.05
C ALA A 220 -3.47 -24.11 -26.30
N LYS A 221 -4.67 -24.16 -26.90
CA LYS A 221 -5.03 -23.34 -28.06
C LYS A 221 -5.01 -21.85 -27.72
N LEU A 222 -5.56 -21.48 -26.58
CA LEU A 222 -5.58 -20.09 -26.11
C LEU A 222 -4.15 -19.59 -25.82
N ALA A 223 -3.34 -20.38 -25.12
CA ALA A 223 -1.96 -20.09 -24.80
C ALA A 223 -1.11 -19.91 -26.08
N ALA A 224 -1.28 -20.79 -27.07
CA ALA A 224 -0.64 -20.69 -28.37
C ALA A 224 -1.07 -19.43 -29.14
N ALA A 225 -2.38 -19.12 -29.16
CA ALA A 225 -2.90 -17.91 -29.81
C ALA A 225 -2.37 -16.63 -29.15
N ALA A 226 -2.22 -16.63 -27.83
CA ALA A 226 -1.65 -15.52 -27.07
C ALA A 226 -0.11 -15.47 -27.13
N LYS A 227 0.56 -16.51 -27.65
CA LYS A 227 2.03 -16.70 -27.60
C LYS A 227 2.59 -16.65 -26.17
N VAL A 228 1.89 -17.27 -25.23
CA VAL A 228 2.22 -17.27 -23.80
C VAL A 228 2.33 -18.72 -23.30
N THR A 229 3.38 -19.03 -22.53
CA THR A 229 3.48 -20.30 -21.80
C THR A 229 2.62 -20.25 -20.54
N LEU A 230 1.80 -21.27 -20.27
CA LEU A 230 0.93 -21.28 -19.09
C LEU A 230 1.71 -21.70 -17.85
N THR A 231 2.47 -20.78 -17.26
CA THR A 231 3.21 -21.02 -16.02
C THR A 231 2.39 -20.67 -14.78
N GLY A 232 2.78 -21.19 -13.61
CA GLY A 232 2.18 -20.84 -12.32
C GLY A 232 2.17 -19.32 -12.06
N SER A 233 3.26 -18.63 -12.38
CA SER A 233 3.39 -17.17 -12.29
C SER A 233 2.35 -16.43 -13.13
N ILE A 234 2.12 -16.89 -14.36
CA ILE A 234 1.16 -16.28 -15.28
C ILE A 234 -0.27 -16.53 -14.81
N LEU A 235 -0.57 -17.76 -14.38
CA LEU A 235 -1.86 -18.08 -13.79
C LEU A 235 -2.17 -17.23 -12.56
N PHE A 236 -1.18 -17.05 -11.68
CA PHE A 236 -1.33 -16.22 -10.48
C PHE A 236 -1.59 -14.76 -10.84
N GLN A 237 -0.86 -14.18 -11.79
CA GLN A 237 -1.11 -12.81 -12.26
C GLN A 237 -2.49 -12.67 -12.92
N CYS A 238 -2.90 -13.63 -13.75
CA CYS A 238 -4.23 -13.63 -14.36
C CYS A 238 -5.33 -13.75 -13.31
N MET A 239 -5.16 -14.60 -12.29
CA MET A 239 -6.08 -14.71 -11.16
C MET A 239 -6.23 -13.35 -10.45
N LEU A 240 -5.11 -12.70 -10.10
CA LEU A 240 -5.13 -11.37 -9.48
C LEU A 240 -5.87 -10.35 -10.36
N LEU A 241 -5.58 -10.31 -11.67
CA LEU A 241 -6.25 -9.40 -12.59
C LEU A 241 -7.77 -9.64 -12.64
N ILE A 242 -8.21 -10.89 -12.76
CA ILE A 242 -9.63 -11.23 -12.86
C ILE A 242 -10.36 -10.90 -11.56
N CYS A 243 -9.85 -11.39 -10.43
CA CYS A 243 -10.46 -11.20 -9.12
C CYS A 243 -10.51 -9.71 -8.74
N ASN A 244 -9.39 -8.99 -8.88
CA ASN A 244 -9.31 -7.59 -8.47
C ASN A 244 -10.08 -6.67 -9.44
N THR A 245 -10.15 -7.00 -10.74
CA THR A 245 -11.04 -6.26 -11.67
C THR A 245 -12.50 -6.38 -11.22
N GLY A 246 -12.97 -7.60 -10.94
CA GLY A 246 -14.33 -7.82 -10.46
C GLY A 246 -14.62 -7.03 -9.18
N LEU A 247 -13.67 -7.05 -8.23
CA LEU A 247 -13.79 -6.32 -6.97
C LEU A 247 -13.80 -4.79 -7.15
N CYS A 248 -12.91 -4.25 -7.99
CA CYS A 248 -12.87 -2.83 -8.31
C CYS A 248 -14.19 -2.38 -8.96
N LEU A 249 -14.69 -3.13 -9.96
CA LEU A 249 -15.95 -2.83 -10.63
C LEU A 249 -17.13 -2.84 -9.66
N TYR A 250 -17.21 -3.85 -8.79
CA TYR A 250 -18.24 -3.94 -7.75
C TYR A 250 -18.23 -2.69 -6.85
N ASN A 251 -17.05 -2.32 -6.33
CA ASN A 251 -16.88 -1.18 -5.44
C ASN A 251 -17.20 0.16 -6.13
N VAL A 252 -16.80 0.33 -7.40
CA VAL A 252 -17.11 1.51 -8.20
C VAL A 252 -18.61 1.65 -8.41
N ILE A 253 -19.27 0.59 -8.91
CA ILE A 253 -20.71 0.61 -9.23
C ILE A 253 -21.53 0.86 -7.96
N LEU A 254 -21.26 0.10 -6.90
CA LEU A 254 -22.00 0.21 -5.65
C LEU A 254 -21.74 1.57 -4.96
N GLY A 255 -20.50 2.01 -4.95
CA GLY A 255 -20.09 3.28 -4.37
C GLY A 255 -20.74 4.46 -5.05
N ILE A 256 -20.70 4.54 -6.38
CA ILE A 256 -21.37 5.62 -7.14
C ILE A 256 -22.88 5.60 -6.90
N LYS A 257 -23.51 4.43 -6.86
CA LYS A 257 -24.96 4.31 -6.64
C LYS A 257 -25.38 4.85 -5.27
N ARG A 258 -24.56 4.61 -4.24
CA ARG A 258 -24.81 4.99 -2.84
C ARG A 258 -24.31 6.38 -2.46
N ALA A 259 -23.34 6.94 -3.19
CA ALA A 259 -22.73 8.20 -2.84
C ALA A 259 -23.77 9.34 -2.75
N PRO A 260 -23.75 10.16 -1.67
CA PRO A 260 -24.65 11.31 -1.54
C PRO A 260 -24.52 12.28 -2.72
N GLN A 261 -23.30 12.46 -3.24
CA GLN A 261 -23.00 13.32 -4.38
C GLN A 261 -22.40 12.51 -5.53
N ARG A 262 -23.27 11.79 -6.27
CA ARG A 262 -22.86 10.87 -7.35
C ARG A 262 -21.92 11.49 -8.39
N ARG A 263 -22.14 12.76 -8.77
CA ARG A 263 -21.30 13.45 -9.76
C ARG A 263 -19.88 13.65 -9.27
N VAL A 264 -19.70 14.06 -8.01
CA VAL A 264 -18.38 14.26 -7.38
C VAL A 264 -17.67 12.91 -7.20
N ALA A 265 -18.41 11.91 -6.72
CA ALA A 265 -17.91 10.55 -6.56
C ALA A 265 -17.38 9.98 -7.89
N PHE A 266 -18.16 10.13 -8.96
CA PHE A 266 -17.76 9.70 -10.31
C PHE A 266 -16.55 10.47 -10.86
N THR A 267 -16.53 11.80 -10.72
CA THR A 267 -15.42 12.61 -11.24
C THR A 267 -14.10 12.30 -10.52
N GLN A 268 -14.12 12.01 -9.23
CA GLN A 268 -12.93 11.56 -8.48
C GLN A 268 -12.35 10.26 -9.05
N ILE A 269 -13.20 9.28 -9.41
CA ILE A 269 -12.77 8.03 -10.04
C ILE A 269 -12.14 8.31 -11.41
N VAL A 270 -12.80 9.13 -12.25
CA VAL A 270 -12.27 9.49 -13.57
C VAL A 270 -10.92 10.18 -13.44
N MET A 271 -10.77 11.14 -12.52
CA MET A 271 -9.49 11.82 -12.28
C MET A 271 -8.40 10.87 -11.79
N PHE A 272 -8.73 9.89 -10.95
CA PHE A 272 -7.80 8.86 -10.54
C PHE A 272 -7.36 7.98 -11.73
N LEU A 273 -8.29 7.59 -12.62
CA LEU A 273 -7.94 6.83 -13.83
C LEU A 273 -7.07 7.62 -14.81
N VAL A 274 -7.28 8.93 -14.94
CA VAL A 274 -6.38 9.83 -15.70
C VAL A 274 -4.97 9.82 -15.10
N TYR A 275 -4.87 9.89 -13.77
CA TYR A 275 -3.58 9.77 -13.08
C TYR A 275 -2.89 8.43 -13.36
N ILE A 276 -3.62 7.32 -13.25
CA ILE A 276 -3.10 5.98 -13.56
C ILE A 276 -2.64 5.88 -15.02
N PHE A 277 -3.35 6.52 -15.95
CA PHE A 277 -2.90 6.57 -17.34
C PHE A 277 -1.58 7.32 -17.49
N VAL A 278 -1.46 8.52 -16.90
CA VAL A 278 -0.23 9.34 -16.92
C VAL A 278 0.95 8.59 -16.30
N GLN A 279 0.75 7.94 -15.15
CA GLN A 279 1.75 7.09 -14.51
C GLN A 279 2.15 5.92 -15.43
N GLY A 280 1.19 5.35 -16.15
CA GLY A 280 1.41 4.24 -17.08
C GLY A 280 2.28 4.64 -18.27
N VAL A 281 2.17 5.88 -18.76
CA VAL A 281 3.07 6.41 -19.80
C VAL A 281 4.52 6.41 -19.30
N VAL A 282 4.77 6.90 -18.08
CA VAL A 282 6.12 6.90 -17.49
C VAL A 282 6.64 5.47 -17.29
N TYR A 283 5.82 4.58 -16.73
CA TYR A 283 6.17 3.17 -16.53
C TYR A 283 6.54 2.50 -17.86
N MET A 284 5.67 2.60 -18.87
CA MET A 284 5.86 1.93 -20.15
C MET A 284 7.06 2.50 -20.91
N HIS A 285 7.25 3.82 -20.89
CA HIS A 285 8.40 4.45 -21.52
C HIS A 285 9.72 3.99 -20.89
N CYS A 286 9.84 4.12 -19.56
CA CYS A 286 11.12 3.94 -18.88
C CYS A 286 11.47 2.49 -18.55
N LEU A 287 10.50 1.57 -18.49
CA LEU A 287 10.76 0.16 -18.15
C LEU A 287 10.50 -0.82 -19.29
N VAL A 288 9.73 -0.44 -20.32
CA VAL A 288 9.31 -1.38 -21.38
C VAL A 288 9.82 -0.94 -22.75
N TRP A 289 9.51 0.27 -23.20
CA TRP A 289 9.85 0.74 -24.54
C TRP A 289 11.29 1.22 -24.67
N ARG A 290 11.81 1.89 -23.62
CA ARG A 290 13.17 2.43 -23.59
C ARG A 290 13.79 2.23 -22.19
N PRO A 291 14.16 0.98 -21.81
CA PRO A 291 14.70 0.65 -20.49
C PRO A 291 16.17 1.08 -20.31
N VAL A 292 16.47 2.36 -20.56
CA VAL A 292 17.82 2.96 -20.45
C VAL A 292 18.08 3.57 -19.07
N LEU A 293 17.00 3.83 -18.31
CA LEU A 293 17.09 4.38 -16.97
C LEU A 293 17.12 3.29 -15.91
N ASN A 294 17.69 3.64 -14.76
CA ASN A 294 17.69 2.77 -13.60
C ASN A 294 16.24 2.52 -13.10
N PRO A 295 15.77 1.26 -13.03
CA PRO A 295 14.40 0.95 -12.58
C PRO A 295 14.04 1.47 -11.19
N TYR A 296 14.99 1.55 -10.25
CA TYR A 296 14.72 2.06 -8.91
C TYR A 296 14.23 3.51 -8.94
N MET A 297 14.75 4.33 -9.84
CA MET A 297 14.33 5.71 -9.99
C MET A 297 12.88 5.79 -10.51
N VAL A 298 12.51 4.91 -11.45
CA VAL A 298 11.15 4.82 -11.97
C VAL A 298 10.17 4.36 -10.89
N TYR A 299 10.51 3.30 -10.14
CA TYR A 299 9.69 2.83 -9.03
C TYR A 299 9.56 3.88 -7.93
N THR A 300 10.64 4.60 -7.62
CA THR A 300 10.62 5.68 -6.63
C THR A 300 9.67 6.79 -7.07
N ALA A 301 9.76 7.26 -8.31
CA ALA A 301 8.86 8.28 -8.85
C ALA A 301 7.38 7.82 -8.78
N ILE A 302 7.10 6.61 -9.26
CA ILE A 302 5.74 6.06 -9.28
C ILE A 302 5.18 5.88 -7.86
N CYS A 303 5.91 5.18 -6.98
CA CYS A 303 5.44 4.88 -5.63
C CYS A 303 5.25 6.17 -4.82
N SER A 304 6.21 7.09 -4.86
CA SER A 304 6.12 8.33 -4.07
C SER A 304 5.02 9.27 -4.56
N THR A 305 4.83 9.44 -5.88
CA THR A 305 3.71 10.24 -6.40
C THR A 305 2.37 9.60 -6.02
N TYR A 306 2.24 8.28 -6.14
CA TYR A 306 1.03 7.57 -5.75
C TYR A 306 0.73 7.74 -4.25
N SER A 307 1.74 7.57 -3.39
CA SER A 307 1.59 7.73 -1.95
C SER A 307 1.15 9.15 -1.59
N ILE A 308 1.71 10.19 -2.21
CA ILE A 308 1.28 11.58 -1.99
C ILE A 308 -0.21 11.76 -2.29
N LEU A 309 -0.67 11.23 -3.43
CA LEU A 309 -2.07 11.33 -3.85
C LEU A 309 -3.01 10.69 -2.82
N LEU A 310 -2.68 9.47 -2.39
CA LEU A 310 -3.49 8.68 -1.48
C LEU A 310 -3.43 9.18 -0.04
N LEU A 311 -2.27 9.65 0.43
CA LEU A 311 -2.13 10.26 1.75
C LEU A 311 -2.99 11.52 1.87
N ARG A 312 -3.09 12.32 0.81
CA ARG A 312 -3.97 13.49 0.77
C ARG A 312 -5.44 13.09 0.78
N LEU A 313 -5.80 12.00 0.09
CA LEU A 313 -7.16 11.43 0.14
C LEU A 313 -7.48 10.90 1.54
N CYS A 314 -6.54 10.18 2.16
CA CYS A 314 -6.66 9.64 3.51
C CYS A 314 -6.85 10.77 4.53
N LEU A 315 -6.06 11.83 4.43
CA LEU A 315 -6.21 13.01 5.29
C LEU A 315 -7.60 13.65 5.14
N SER A 316 -8.11 13.79 3.90
CA SER A 316 -9.47 14.28 3.65
C SER A 316 -10.55 13.39 4.24
N ALA A 317 -10.39 12.06 4.11
CA ALA A 317 -11.34 11.08 4.64
C ALA A 317 -11.37 11.09 6.18
N THR A 318 -10.22 10.95 6.83
CA THR A 318 -10.11 10.88 8.29
C THR A 318 -10.50 12.20 8.96
N CYS A 319 -10.11 13.34 8.39
CA CYS A 319 -10.42 14.66 8.95
C CYS A 319 -11.72 15.28 8.41
N HIS A 320 -12.50 14.54 7.62
CA HIS A 320 -13.83 14.92 7.12
C HIS A 320 -13.87 16.28 6.40
N PHE A 321 -12.95 16.53 5.47
CA PHE A 321 -13.00 17.73 4.60
C PHE A 321 -13.00 17.35 3.11
N PRO A 322 -13.52 18.23 2.23
CA PRO A 322 -13.64 17.91 0.81
C PRO A 322 -12.30 17.61 0.14
N TYR A 323 -12.22 16.45 -0.54
CA TYR A 323 -11.07 16.10 -1.35
C TYR A 323 -11.10 16.85 -2.70
N LYS A 324 -10.04 17.62 -2.99
CA LYS A 324 -9.92 18.38 -4.24
C LYS A 324 -9.76 17.43 -5.44
N LEU A 325 -10.45 17.73 -6.55
CA LEU A 325 -10.38 16.92 -7.78
C LEU A 325 -9.01 16.97 -8.44
N ILE A 326 -8.43 18.17 -8.52
CA ILE A 326 -7.10 18.38 -9.10
C ILE A 326 -6.09 18.41 -7.97
N GLN A 327 -5.16 17.47 -8.01
CA GLN A 327 -4.07 17.36 -7.05
C GLN A 327 -2.80 17.87 -7.71
N TRP A 328 -2.46 19.13 -7.44
CA TRP A 328 -1.31 19.80 -8.03
C TRP A 328 0.05 19.08 -7.84
N PRO A 329 0.30 18.28 -6.76
CA PRO A 329 1.54 17.52 -6.65
C PRO A 329 1.73 16.47 -7.75
N MET A 330 0.70 16.18 -8.55
CA MET A 330 0.79 15.29 -9.71
C MET A 330 1.37 15.98 -10.95
N ILE A 331 1.42 17.31 -10.96
CA ILE A 331 1.89 18.11 -12.12
C ILE A 331 3.31 17.72 -12.55
N PRO A 332 4.30 17.55 -11.64
CA PRO A 332 5.65 17.16 -12.06
C PRO A 332 5.69 15.82 -12.79
N LEU A 333 4.96 14.81 -12.31
CA LEU A 333 4.88 13.51 -13.00
C LEU A 333 4.15 13.63 -14.34
N ALA A 334 3.08 14.43 -14.43
CA ALA A 334 2.36 14.68 -15.67
C ALA A 334 3.23 15.40 -16.71
N ALA A 335 4.00 16.40 -16.28
CA ALA A 335 4.98 17.09 -17.12
C ALA A 335 6.08 16.14 -17.60
N ALA A 336 6.59 15.28 -16.72
CA ALA A 336 7.55 14.24 -17.08
C ALA A 336 6.97 13.26 -18.11
N ALA A 337 5.75 12.76 -17.90
CA ALA A 337 5.07 11.88 -18.84
C ALA A 337 4.90 12.52 -20.23
N ALA A 338 4.48 13.79 -20.28
CA ALA A 338 4.35 14.53 -21.53
C ALA A 338 5.71 14.73 -22.22
N ALA A 339 6.75 15.08 -21.47
CA ALA A 339 8.10 15.25 -22.01
C ALA A 339 8.69 13.94 -22.55
N LEU A 340 8.52 12.82 -21.84
CA LEU A 340 8.97 11.50 -22.27
C LEU A 340 8.22 11.01 -23.52
N HIS A 341 6.92 11.27 -23.61
CA HIS A 341 6.11 10.78 -24.72
C HIS A 341 6.22 11.64 -25.99
N LEU A 342 6.31 12.97 -25.85
CA LEU A 342 6.30 13.92 -26.97
C LEU A 342 7.70 14.43 -27.34
N GLY A 343 8.65 14.37 -26.41
CA GLY A 343 10.00 14.92 -26.59
C GLY A 343 10.97 13.90 -27.18
N ASN A 344 11.87 14.36 -28.05
CA ASN A 344 13.03 13.58 -28.47
C ASN A 344 14.19 13.78 -27.49
N LEU A 345 14.08 13.13 -26.33
CA LEU A 345 14.99 13.35 -25.20
C LEU A 345 16.25 12.46 -25.27
N THR A 346 17.39 13.02 -24.86
CA THR A 346 18.59 12.23 -24.57
C THR A 346 18.43 11.45 -23.26
N VAL A 347 19.23 10.40 -23.06
CA VAL A 347 19.20 9.60 -21.82
C VAL A 347 19.44 10.48 -20.59
N ASP A 348 20.37 11.43 -20.68
CA ASP A 348 20.66 12.37 -19.58
C ASP A 348 19.45 13.26 -19.27
N GLN A 349 18.73 13.74 -20.29
CA GLN A 349 17.53 14.54 -20.09
C GLN A 349 16.42 13.74 -19.41
N GLU A 350 16.18 12.49 -19.83
CA GLU A 350 15.21 11.61 -19.17
C GLU A 350 15.60 11.34 -17.71
N PHE A 351 16.90 11.13 -17.45
CA PHE A 351 17.43 10.95 -16.10
C PHE A 351 17.15 12.17 -15.21
N TRP A 352 17.52 13.37 -15.65
CA TRP A 352 17.33 14.59 -14.86
C TRP A 352 15.85 14.92 -14.62
N ILE A 353 14.98 14.65 -15.61
CA ILE A 353 13.53 14.84 -15.46
C ILE A 353 12.98 13.92 -14.36
N LEU A 354 13.28 12.62 -14.40
CA LEU A 354 12.78 11.68 -13.38
C LEU A 354 13.42 11.92 -12.01
N LEU A 355 14.70 12.28 -11.96
CA LEU A 355 15.37 12.63 -10.71
C LEU A 355 14.72 13.85 -10.07
N ALA A 356 14.38 14.88 -10.86
CA ALA A 356 13.67 16.07 -10.36
C ALA A 356 12.30 15.70 -9.79
N VAL A 357 11.55 14.80 -10.44
CA VAL A 357 10.28 14.27 -9.90
C VAL A 357 10.51 13.56 -8.57
N CYS A 358 11.52 12.69 -8.48
CA CYS A 358 11.84 11.98 -7.24
C CYS A 358 12.19 12.94 -6.09
N ILE A 359 13.08 13.91 -6.35
CA ILE A 359 13.48 14.93 -5.36
C ILE A 359 12.27 15.74 -4.92
N PHE A 360 11.45 16.22 -5.86
CA PHE A 360 10.22 16.93 -5.55
C PHE A 360 9.30 16.10 -4.65
N ASN A 361 9.04 14.85 -5.01
CA ASN A 361 8.15 13.98 -4.24
C ASN A 361 8.68 13.72 -2.82
N ILE A 362 9.98 13.50 -2.66
CA ILE A 362 10.60 13.27 -1.34
C ILE A 362 10.47 14.51 -0.46
N LEU A 363 10.80 15.69 -1.00
CA LEU A 363 10.69 16.95 -0.27
C LEU A 363 9.23 17.25 0.10
N TYR A 364 8.30 17.02 -0.83
CA TYR A 364 6.88 17.19 -0.59
C TYR A 364 6.36 16.24 0.48
N LEU A 365 6.72 14.96 0.40
CA LEU A 365 6.26 13.95 1.36
C LEU A 365 6.81 14.24 2.76
N ALA A 366 8.08 14.65 2.87
CA ALA A 366 8.67 15.05 4.14
C ALA A 366 7.94 16.25 4.77
N ASP A 367 7.69 17.30 3.99
CA ASP A 367 6.94 18.48 4.44
C ASP A 367 5.49 18.14 4.80
N PHE A 368 4.83 17.30 3.98
CA PHE A 368 3.46 16.83 4.21
C PHE A 368 3.35 16.08 5.54
N VAL A 369 4.19 15.06 5.75
CA VAL A 369 4.17 14.25 6.96
C VAL A 369 4.48 15.12 8.18
N PHE A 370 5.52 15.94 8.12
CA PHE A 370 5.91 16.80 9.25
C PHE A 370 4.79 17.78 9.62
N THR A 371 4.23 18.49 8.64
CA THR A 371 3.21 19.51 8.87
C THR A 371 1.90 18.89 9.35
N VAL A 372 1.42 17.82 8.71
CA VAL A 372 0.17 17.15 9.10
C VAL A 372 0.27 16.55 10.50
N VAL A 373 1.36 15.86 10.81
CA VAL A 373 1.56 15.27 12.14
C VAL A 373 1.63 16.38 13.20
N SER A 374 2.34 17.47 12.92
CA SER A 374 2.44 18.61 13.84
C SER A 374 1.08 19.28 14.08
N ASP A 375 0.36 19.61 13.01
CA ASP A 375 -0.97 20.26 13.09
C ASP A 375 -1.98 19.38 13.88
N ILE A 376 -1.93 18.05 13.71
CA ILE A 376 -2.79 17.12 14.46
C ILE A 376 -2.35 17.00 15.92
N CYS A 377 -1.04 16.92 16.20
CA CYS A 377 -0.52 16.86 17.56
C CYS A 377 -0.91 18.13 18.35
N ASP A 378 -0.72 19.30 17.74
CA ASP A 378 -1.07 20.59 18.32
C ASP A 378 -2.59 20.69 18.52
N GLY A 379 -3.38 20.28 17.53
CA GLY A 379 -4.84 20.29 17.62
C GLY A 379 -5.42 19.37 18.69
N LEU A 380 -4.81 18.21 18.94
CA LEU A 380 -5.27 17.25 19.95
C LEU A 380 -4.57 17.39 21.31
N GLY A 381 -3.50 18.20 21.42
CA GLY A 381 -2.69 18.31 22.63
C GLY A 381 -1.97 17.00 22.99
N ILE A 382 -1.55 16.22 21.99
CA ILE A 382 -0.87 14.93 22.16
C ILE A 382 0.54 14.96 21.59
N THR A 383 1.36 13.99 21.99
CA THR A 383 2.69 13.76 21.41
C THR A 383 2.69 12.56 20.48
N CYS A 384 3.44 12.61 19.39
CA CYS A 384 3.45 11.53 18.39
C CYS A 384 4.17 10.25 18.85
N PHE A 385 5.22 10.34 19.67
CA PHE A 385 6.08 9.18 20.00
C PHE A 385 6.37 8.99 21.49
N THR A 386 5.76 9.80 22.37
CA THR A 386 6.04 9.76 23.81
C THR A 386 4.87 9.14 24.57
N VAL A 387 5.14 8.15 25.41
CA VAL A 387 4.13 7.59 26.33
C VAL A 387 4.07 8.42 27.61
N PRO A 388 2.91 9.00 27.99
CA PRO A 388 2.77 9.68 29.27
C PRO A 388 2.98 8.72 30.44
N LYS A 389 3.79 9.10 31.44
CA LYS A 389 4.10 8.26 32.62
C LYS A 389 2.83 7.76 33.34
N SER A 390 1.79 8.58 33.42
CA SER A 390 0.50 8.20 34.03
C SER A 390 -0.19 7.04 33.33
N ARG A 391 -0.10 6.97 32.00
CA ARG A 391 -0.71 5.90 31.18
C ARG A 391 0.05 4.58 31.31
N ALA A 392 1.39 4.65 31.29
CA ALA A 392 2.24 3.47 31.50
C ALA A 392 1.98 2.78 32.86
N VAL A 393 1.80 3.58 33.92
CA VAL A 393 1.50 3.06 35.26
C VAL A 393 0.10 2.43 35.33
N GLN A 394 -0.90 3.02 34.67
CA GLN A 394 -2.27 2.49 34.64
C GLN A 394 -2.40 1.18 33.85
N ALA A 395 -1.57 0.98 32.82
CA ALA A 395 -1.58 -0.24 32.00
C ALA A 395 -0.89 -1.44 32.67
N SER A 396 -0.18 -1.24 33.79
CA SER A 396 0.55 -2.30 34.49
C SER A 396 -0.39 -3.36 35.09
N PRO A 397 -0.07 -4.68 34.97
CA PRO A 397 -0.93 -5.76 35.41
C PRO A 397 -1.36 -5.69 36.88
N ASN A 398 -0.53 -5.13 37.77
CA ASN A 398 -0.81 -5.03 39.19
C ASN A 398 -2.03 -4.14 39.51
N LYS A 399 -2.25 -3.03 38.78
CA LYS A 399 -3.43 -2.15 38.98
C LYS A 399 -4.66 -2.54 38.17
N ARG A 400 -4.49 -3.36 37.12
CA ARG A 400 -5.61 -3.83 36.29
C ARG A 400 -6.46 -4.88 37.01
N LYS A 401 -5.88 -5.58 38.00
CA LYS A 401 -6.61 -6.47 38.91
C LYS A 401 -7.51 -5.66 39.86
N ASP A 402 -7.00 -4.56 40.42
CA ASP A 402 -7.76 -3.71 41.36
C ASP A 402 -9.00 -3.09 40.69
N ARG A 403 -8.90 -2.71 39.41
CA ARG A 403 -10.03 -2.16 38.62
C ARG A 403 -11.08 -3.17 38.16
N LYS A 404 -10.84 -4.48 38.27
CA LYS A 404 -11.85 -5.52 37.96
C LYS A 404 -12.56 -6.02 39.23
N ALA A 405 -12.17 -5.50 40.39
CA ALA A 405 -12.76 -5.80 41.69
C ALA A 405 -13.67 -4.67 42.21
N GLU A 406 -13.78 -3.57 41.46
CA GLU A 406 -14.82 -2.53 41.54
C GLU A 406 -15.75 -2.68 40.33
#